data_AF-A3TJP4-F1
#
_entry.id   AF-A3TJP4-F1
#
_cell.length_a   1.000
_cell.length_b   1.000
_cell.length_c   1.000
_cell.angle_alpha   90.00
_cell.angle_beta   90.00
_cell.angle_gamma   90.00
#
_symmetry.space_group_name_H-M   'P 1'
#
loop_
_entity.id
_entity.type
_entity.pdbx_description
1 polymer ?
#
loop_
_entity_poly.entity_id
_entity_poly.type
_entity_poly.pdbx_seq_one_letter_code
_entity_poly.pdbx_strand_id
1 'polypeptide(L)'
;MTIRIKAGEVRAAWDLGAKEARTDLGNTSTDLTDAQGTSMGDLADDLTYAVGRLRGVTTTTNRVIDSFRTNVDSCLTTYATTDQASAGSFAALMPPQP
;
A
#
# COMPACT_ATOMS: atom_id res chain seq x y z
N MET A 1 22.05 6.18 24.95
CA MET A 1 21.92 5.06 24.00
C MET A 1 21.49 5.65 22.68
N THR A 2 22.33 5.59 21.65
CA THR A 2 22.02 6.12 20.32
C THR A 2 21.57 4.95 19.45
N ILE A 3 20.31 4.95 19.01
CA ILE A 3 19.79 3.93 18.08
C ILE A 3 20.34 4.25 16.70
N ARG A 4 21.12 3.35 16.11
CA ARG A 4 21.59 3.48 14.73
C ARG A 4 20.65 2.75 13.78
N ILE A 5 19.92 3.49 12.97
CA ILE A 5 19.08 2.95 11.88
C ILE A 5 19.97 2.60 10.68
N LYS A 6 19.82 1.37 10.18
CA LYS A 6 20.43 0.94 8.91
C LYS A 6 19.42 1.11 7.78
N ALA A 7 19.53 2.20 7.04
CA ALA A 7 18.56 2.56 5.98
C ALA A 7 18.33 1.44 4.94
N GLY A 8 19.37 0.68 4.58
CA GLY A 8 19.24 -0.45 3.67
C GLY A 8 18.34 -1.56 4.21
N GLU A 9 18.44 -1.89 5.50
CA GLU A 9 17.60 -2.91 6.14
C GLU A 9 16.14 -2.45 6.25
N VAL A 10 15.90 -1.17 6.52
CA VAL A 10 14.54 -0.59 6.54
C VAL A 10 13.90 -0.66 5.16
N ARG A 11 14.63 -0.30 4.10
CA ARG A 11 14.13 -0.40 2.72
C ARG A 11 13.83 -1.85 2.33
N ALA A 12 14.74 -2.77 2.63
CA ALA A 12 14.55 -4.19 2.33
C ALA A 12 13.33 -4.76 3.05
N ALA A 13 13.13 -4.43 4.32
CA ALA A 13 11.95 -4.85 5.08
C ALA A 13 10.65 -4.27 4.50
N TRP A 14 10.66 -2.98 4.11
CA TRP A 14 9.53 -2.36 3.42
C TRP A 14 9.22 -3.06 2.10
N ASP A 15 10.24 -3.31 1.27
CA ASP A 15 10.07 -3.89 -0.07
C ASP A 15 9.53 -5.32 0.01
N LEU A 16 9.92 -6.10 1.02
CA LEU A 16 9.37 -7.43 1.28
C LEU A 16 7.88 -7.35 1.63
N GLY A 17 7.50 -6.55 2.63
CA GLY A 17 6.10 -6.42 3.04
C GLY A 17 5.20 -5.83 1.94
N ALA A 18 5.71 -4.84 1.19
CA ALA A 18 5.00 -4.27 0.05
C ALA A 18 4.79 -5.29 -1.08
N LYS A 19 5.76 -6.18 -1.31
CA LYS A 19 5.63 -7.26 -2.30
C LYS A 19 4.56 -8.27 -1.88
N GLU A 20 4.55 -8.70 -0.62
CA GLU A 20 3.55 -9.63 -0.08
C GLU A 20 2.15 -9.02 -0.18
N ALA A 21 1.97 -7.79 0.31
CA ALA A 21 0.69 -7.08 0.21
C ALA A 21 0.21 -6.92 -1.25
N ARG A 22 1.09 -6.60 -2.18
CA ARG A 22 0.74 -6.50 -3.61
C ARG A 22 0.36 -7.84 -4.23
N THR A 23 0.98 -8.93 -3.77
CA THR A 23 0.62 -10.29 -4.19
C THR A 23 -0.81 -10.62 -3.76
N ASP A 24 -1.15 -10.34 -2.50
CA ASP A 24 -2.50 -10.57 -1.97
C ASP A 24 -3.56 -9.70 -2.66
N LEU A 25 -3.23 -8.43 -2.94
CA LEU A 25 -4.10 -7.54 -3.72
C LEU A 25 -4.28 -8.02 -5.17
N GLY A 26 -3.23 -8.58 -5.77
CA GLY A 26 -3.29 -9.22 -7.08
C GLY A 26 -4.22 -10.44 -7.10
N ASN A 27 -4.07 -11.33 -6.11
CA ASN A 27 -4.93 -12.51 -5.93
C ASN A 27 -6.40 -12.08 -5.74
N THR A 28 -6.64 -11.08 -4.89
CA THR A 28 -7.98 -10.49 -4.71
C THR A 28 -8.57 -9.98 -6.03
N SER A 29 -7.76 -9.33 -6.88
CA SER A 29 -8.22 -8.86 -8.18
C SER A 29 -8.58 -9.99 -9.14
N THR A 30 -7.87 -11.12 -9.07
CA THR A 30 -8.20 -12.34 -9.82
C THR A 30 -9.51 -12.92 -9.34
N ASP A 31 -9.68 -13.13 -8.02
CA ASP A 31 -10.90 -13.67 -7.42
C ASP A 31 -12.15 -12.84 -7.77
N LEU A 32 -12.01 -11.51 -7.77
CA LEU A 32 -13.08 -10.59 -8.17
C LEU A 32 -13.45 -10.71 -9.66
N THR A 33 -12.46 -10.99 -10.51
CA THR A 33 -12.68 -11.17 -11.95
C THR A 33 -13.40 -12.48 -12.23
N ASP A 34 -13.00 -13.55 -11.53
CA ASP A 34 -13.65 -14.86 -11.62
C ASP A 34 -15.10 -14.80 -11.11
N ALA A 35 -15.33 -14.10 -9.99
CA ALA A 35 -16.67 -13.87 -9.46
C ALA A 35 -17.57 -13.15 -10.48
N GLN A 36 -17.07 -12.08 -11.11
CA GLN A 36 -17.81 -11.32 -12.13
C GLN A 36 -18.15 -12.16 -13.37
N GLY A 37 -17.32 -13.15 -13.71
CA GLY A 37 -17.56 -14.07 -14.83
C GLY A 37 -18.67 -15.10 -14.59
N THR A 38 -19.20 -15.18 -13.37
CA THR A 38 -20.24 -16.15 -12.99
C THR A 38 -21.63 -15.64 -13.36
N SER A 39 -22.40 -16.43 -14.12
CA SER A 39 -23.79 -16.09 -14.44
C SER A 39 -24.67 -16.23 -13.20
N MET A 40 -25.12 -15.09 -12.63
CA MET A 40 -26.02 -15.07 -11.47
C MET A 40 -27.45 -14.61 -11.82
N GLY A 41 -27.81 -14.59 -13.11
CA GLY A 41 -29.12 -14.10 -13.56
C GLY A 41 -29.36 -12.67 -13.10
N ASP A 42 -30.46 -12.44 -12.39
CA ASP A 42 -30.90 -11.11 -11.93
C ASP A 42 -29.92 -10.44 -10.94
N LEU A 43 -28.98 -11.19 -10.33
CA LEU A 43 -27.99 -10.66 -9.40
C LEU A 43 -26.71 -10.13 -10.08
N ALA A 44 -26.62 -10.20 -11.41
CA ALA A 44 -25.41 -9.83 -12.14
C ALA A 44 -25.03 -8.35 -11.99
N ASP A 45 -26.01 -7.45 -11.92
CA ASP A 45 -25.80 -6.02 -11.76
C ASP A 45 -25.28 -5.67 -10.36
N ASP A 46 -25.89 -6.26 -9.31
CA ASP A 46 -25.46 -6.08 -7.92
C ASP A 46 -24.04 -6.63 -7.70
N LEU A 47 -23.73 -7.78 -8.29
CA LEU A 47 -22.40 -8.36 -8.23
C LEU A 47 -21.37 -7.48 -8.94
N THR A 48 -21.71 -6.94 -10.11
CA THR A 48 -20.85 -6.01 -10.86
C THR A 48 -20.56 -4.75 -10.03
N TYR A 49 -21.58 -4.20 -9.37
CA TYR A 49 -21.41 -3.05 -8.47
C TYR A 49 -20.51 -3.38 -7.28
N ALA A 50 -20.73 -4.51 -6.60
CA ALA A 50 -19.91 -4.93 -5.47
C ALA A 50 -18.44 -5.16 -5.87
N VAL A 51 -18.21 -5.85 -6.99
CA VAL A 51 -16.87 -6.05 -7.57
C VAL A 51 -16.20 -4.71 -7.89
N GLY A 52 -16.95 -3.75 -8.46
CA GLY A 52 -16.44 -2.40 -8.72
C GLY A 52 -15.96 -1.69 -7.45
N ARG A 53 -16.72 -1.77 -6.36
CA ARG A 53 -16.30 -1.20 -5.07
C ARG A 53 -15.04 -1.86 -4.51
N LEU A 54 -14.96 -3.18 -4.57
CA LEU A 54 -13.81 -3.93 -4.07
C LEU A 54 -12.55 -3.63 -4.89
N ARG A 55 -12.66 -3.50 -6.22
CA ARG A 55 -11.57 -3.00 -7.08
C ARG A 55 -11.10 -1.61 -6.65
N GLY A 56 -12.03 -0.70 -6.36
CA GLY A 56 -11.69 0.64 -5.85
C GLY A 56 -10.92 0.62 -4.53
N VAL A 57 -11.26 -0.28 -3.62
CA VAL A 57 -10.51 -0.50 -2.37
C VAL A 57 -9.11 -1.00 -2.68
N THR A 58 -8.96 -2.03 -3.51
CA THR A 58 -7.65 -2.57 -3.92
C THR A 58 -6.75 -1.51 -4.57
N THR A 59 -7.30 -0.65 -5.43
CA THR A 59 -6.57 0.48 -6.01
C THR A 59 -6.12 1.48 -4.94
N THR A 60 -7.00 1.80 -3.99
CA THR A 60 -6.68 2.73 -2.90
C THR A 60 -5.57 2.18 -2.01
N THR A 61 -5.63 0.89 -1.66
CA THR A 61 -4.59 0.23 -0.86
C THR A 61 -3.22 0.27 -1.56
N ASN A 62 -3.17 0.02 -2.87
CA ASN A 62 -1.91 0.14 -3.63
C ASN A 62 -1.33 1.57 -3.55
N ARG A 63 -2.17 2.61 -3.68
CA ARG A 63 -1.72 4.00 -3.54
C ARG A 63 -1.19 4.30 -2.13
N VAL A 64 -1.79 3.71 -1.10
CA VAL A 64 -1.32 3.85 0.29
C VAL A 64 0.07 3.19 0.45
N ILE A 65 0.28 2.00 -0.13
CA ILE A 65 1.60 1.35 -0.14
C ILE A 65 2.63 2.27 -0.82
N ASP A 66 2.31 2.84 -1.99
CA ASP A 66 3.22 3.75 -2.69
C ASP A 66 3.53 5.01 -1.86
N SER A 67 2.50 5.61 -1.25
CA SER A 67 2.66 6.79 -0.40
C SER A 67 3.52 6.51 0.84
N PHE A 68 3.32 5.37 1.48
CA PHE A 68 4.16 4.98 2.61
C PHE A 68 5.61 4.74 2.19
N ARG A 69 5.87 4.20 0.99
CA ARG A 69 7.25 4.07 0.49
C ARG A 69 7.94 5.44 0.44
N THR A 70 7.28 6.43 -0.15
CA THR A 70 7.79 7.80 -0.21
C THR A 70 8.06 8.36 1.19
N ASN A 71 7.17 8.10 2.15
CA ASN A 71 7.35 8.54 3.53
C ASN A 71 8.55 7.86 4.21
N VAL A 72 8.75 6.55 4.00
CA VAL A 72 9.92 5.82 4.51
C VAL A 72 11.21 6.41 3.94
N ASP A 73 11.27 6.64 2.63
CA ASP A 73 12.47 7.21 1.99
C ASP A 73 12.75 8.65 2.46
N SER A 74 11.70 9.45 2.66
CA SER A 74 11.82 10.80 3.23
C SER A 74 12.37 10.74 4.66
N CYS A 75 11.83 9.87 5.53
CA CYS A 75 12.30 9.73 6.91
C CYS A 75 13.76 9.27 6.98
N LEU A 76 14.16 8.32 6.13
CA LEU A 76 15.54 7.85 6.05
C LEU A 76 16.50 8.95 5.56
N THR A 77 16.04 9.79 4.63
CA THR A 77 16.80 10.95 4.16
C THR A 77 17.00 11.97 5.28
N THR A 78 15.92 12.33 6.00
CA THR A 78 16.00 13.24 7.16
C THR A 78 16.89 12.69 8.27
N TYR A 79 16.80 11.39 8.57
CA TYR A 79 17.68 10.76 9.56
C TYR A 79 19.15 10.83 9.15
N ALA A 80 19.46 10.69 7.86
CA ALA A 80 20.83 10.80 7.35
C ALA A 80 21.38 12.23 7.41
N THR A 81 20.52 13.26 7.23
CA THR A 81 20.94 14.67 7.24
C THR A 81 20.99 15.29 8.64
N THR A 82 20.47 14.62 9.66
CA THR A 82 20.38 15.12 11.06
C THR A 82 21.36 14.43 12.01
N ASP A 83 22.51 13.97 11.51
CA ASP A 83 23.53 13.25 12.31
C ASP A 83 22.95 12.08 13.11
N GLN A 84 21.96 11.37 12.57
CA GLN A 84 21.28 10.25 13.22
C GLN A 84 20.43 10.63 14.45
N ALA A 85 20.18 11.93 14.67
CA ALA A 85 19.22 12.43 15.65
C ALA A 85 17.86 12.67 14.98
N SER A 86 17.10 11.60 14.73
CA SER A 86 15.75 11.77 14.14
C SER A 86 14.76 12.36 15.14
N ALA A 87 14.08 13.44 14.73
CA ALA A 87 12.93 14.02 15.43
C ALA A 87 11.61 13.25 15.21
N GLY A 88 11.63 12.10 14.53
CA GLY A 88 10.53 11.13 14.56
C GLY A 88 9.19 11.55 13.94
N SER A 89 9.13 12.56 13.07
CA SER A 89 7.87 12.97 12.44
C SER A 89 7.63 12.21 11.12
N PHE A 90 6.70 11.26 11.11
CA PHE A 90 6.10 10.77 9.87
C PHE A 90 5.16 11.85 9.32
N ALA A 91 5.41 12.34 8.11
CA ALA A 91 4.44 13.21 7.43
C ALA A 91 3.13 12.42 7.25
N ALA A 92 2.01 13.03 7.66
CA ALA A 92 0.69 12.42 7.49
C ALA A 92 0.49 11.99 6.03
N LEU A 93 -0.07 10.79 5.82
CA LEU A 93 -0.39 10.27 4.49
C LEU A 93 -1.23 11.33 3.75
N MET A 94 -0.75 11.77 2.58
CA MET A 94 -1.55 12.68 1.77
C MET A 94 -2.86 11.98 1.39
N PRO A 95 -4.03 12.63 1.56
CA PRO A 95 -5.29 12.06 1.13
C PRO A 95 -5.26 11.85 -0.40
N PRO A 96 -6.01 10.86 -0.92
CA PRO A 96 -6.11 10.66 -2.36
C PRO A 96 -6.56 11.97 -3.02
N GLN A 97 -5.80 12.42 -4.03
CA GLN A 97 -6.19 13.56 -4.85
C GLN A 97 -7.49 13.20 -5.62
N PRO A 98 -8.43 14.16 -5.74
CA PRO A 98 -9.74 13.94 -6.35
C PRO A 98 -9.67 13.52 -7.83
#